data_AF-A0ABD1MRT5-F1
#
_entry.id   AF-A0ABD1MRT5-F1
#
_cell.length_a   1.000
_cell.length_b   1.000
_cell.length_c   1.000
_cell.angle_alpha   90.00
_cell.angle_beta   90.00
_cell.angle_gamma   90.00
#
_symmetry.space_group_name_H-M   'P 1'
#
loop_
_entity.id
_entity.type
_entity.pdbx_description
1 polymer ?
#
loop_
_entity_poly.entity_id
_entity_poly.type
_entity_poly.pdbx_seq_one_letter_code
_entity_poly.pdbx_strand_id
1 'polypeptide(L)'
;MRRRAAEYRRPVRRRYSYWIWLLLAFSSILALLLFLLQHNHHHQDPPLLERNARVEHFAKEGLNFTDEILSITSFSRQLAEQMILAKAYVVIAKEHNNLHLAWQLSSKIRSCQLLLSKAAMTGEPITLEEAEPIIKSLSSLMFKAQDIHYDIATTIVTMKSHIQALEERANAAIVQSTVFGQIAAESVPKSLHCLNVKLMSDWLKIPSLQELSDDRKNSQRLVDNNLYHFCIFSDNVLATSVVVNSTVSNADHPKQLVFHIVTNGVNYGAMQAWFLSNEFKGATIEVQNIEEFHWLNASYSPLVKQLLNPDSRTFYFGAYQDLNVEPKMRNPKYLSLLNHLRFYIPEIYPQLEKVVFLDDDLVVQKDLTPLFSLDLHGNVNGAVETCLEAFHRYYKYLNFSNSIISSRFDPQACAWAFGMNIFDLVAWRKASVTARYHYWQEQNADGTLWKLGTLPPALLCFYGLTEPLDRRWHVLGLGYDLNIDNRLIESAAVIHFNGNMKPWLKLAIGRYKPLWDKYINQSHPYLQDCVTS
;
A
#
# COMPACT_ATOMS: atom_id res chain seq x y z
N MET A 1 46.21 -0.38 -31.19
CA MET A 1 46.29 1.09 -31.08
C MET A 1 46.12 1.51 -29.62
N ARG A 2 47.08 2.26 -29.09
CA ARG A 2 47.04 2.87 -27.75
C ARG A 2 45.90 3.90 -27.67
N ARG A 3 45.12 3.90 -26.58
CA ARG A 3 44.65 5.12 -25.90
C ARG A 3 44.60 4.90 -24.39
N ARG A 4 45.07 5.93 -23.69
CA ARG A 4 45.37 6.02 -22.26
C ARG A 4 44.13 6.34 -21.43
N ALA A 5 44.22 5.85 -20.20
CA ALA A 5 43.58 6.20 -18.92
C ALA A 5 42.69 7.46 -18.83
N ALA A 6 41.55 7.27 -18.16
CA ALA A 6 40.80 8.32 -17.49
C ALA A 6 41.41 8.58 -16.10
N GLU A 7 42.04 9.74 -15.92
CA GLU A 7 42.27 10.32 -14.59
C GLU A 7 41.01 11.09 -14.17
N TYR A 8 40.46 10.72 -13.01
CA TYR A 8 39.98 11.61 -11.92
C TYR A 8 39.15 10.76 -10.93
N ARG A 9 39.83 9.99 -10.08
CA ARG A 9 39.29 9.56 -8.77
C ARG A 9 40.08 10.26 -7.69
N ARG A 10 39.47 11.22 -6.99
CA ARG A 10 39.95 11.69 -5.69
C ARG A 10 39.50 10.68 -4.62
N PRO A 11 40.38 10.12 -3.78
CA PRO A 11 39.95 9.39 -2.60
C PRO A 11 39.63 10.39 -1.48
N VAL A 12 38.37 10.44 -1.04
CA VAL A 12 37.97 11.20 0.15
C VAL A 12 38.43 10.44 1.39
N ARG A 13 39.60 10.79 1.91
CA ARG A 13 40.09 10.31 3.21
C ARG A 13 39.40 11.15 4.29
N ARG A 14 38.24 10.72 4.80
CA ARG A 14 37.61 11.36 5.98
C ARG A 14 38.48 11.12 7.22
N ARG A 15 39.38 12.07 7.53
CA ARG A 15 39.93 12.21 8.88
C ARG A 15 38.82 12.77 9.75
N TYR A 16 38.22 11.93 10.58
CA TYR A 16 37.32 12.40 11.64
C TYR A 16 38.13 13.29 12.59
N SER A 17 37.65 14.52 12.78
CA SER A 17 38.28 15.51 13.65
C SER A 17 38.31 15.00 15.09
N TYR A 18 39.42 15.23 15.80
CA TYR A 18 39.65 14.85 17.19
C TYR A 18 38.51 15.29 18.14
N TRP A 19 37.79 16.35 17.75
CA TRP A 19 36.60 16.88 18.42
C TRP A 19 35.41 15.91 18.49
N ILE A 20 35.22 15.06 17.48
CA ILE A 20 34.11 14.08 17.47
C ILE A 20 34.36 12.97 18.48
N TRP A 21 35.62 12.54 18.61
CA TRP A 21 36.03 11.57 19.62
C TRP A 21 35.95 12.13 21.05
N LEU A 22 36.29 13.41 21.23
CA LEU A 22 36.12 14.11 22.51
C LEU A 22 34.64 14.24 22.91
N LEU A 23 33.74 14.54 21.96
CA LEU A 23 32.30 14.60 22.21
C LEU A 23 31.71 13.24 22.60
N LEU A 24 32.13 12.17 21.94
CA LEU A 24 31.69 10.81 22.26
C LEU A 24 32.24 10.34 23.62
N ALA A 25 33.46 10.74 23.98
CA ALA A 25 34.03 10.44 25.29
C ALA A 25 33.28 11.20 26.40
N PHE A 26 32.97 12.48 26.16
CA PHE A 26 32.27 13.31 27.14
C PHE A 26 30.83 12.83 27.38
N SER A 27 30.10 12.45 26.32
CA SER A 27 28.75 11.88 26.47
C SER A 27 28.76 10.56 27.23
N SER A 28 29.76 9.71 27.01
CA SER A 28 29.91 8.45 27.73
C SER A 28 30.21 8.66 29.23
N ILE A 29 31.04 9.66 29.56
CA ILE A 29 31.35 10.02 30.96
C ILE A 29 30.11 10.62 31.65
N LEU A 30 29.35 11.45 30.95
CA LEU A 30 28.12 12.05 31.48
C LEU A 30 27.05 10.98 31.76
N ALA A 31 26.91 9.98 30.88
CA ALA A 31 26.02 8.85 31.09
C ALA A 31 26.43 8.01 32.31
N LEU A 32 27.74 7.79 32.51
CA LEU A 32 28.26 7.07 33.67
C LEU A 32 28.03 7.84 34.98
N LEU A 33 28.21 9.17 34.95
CA LEU A 33 27.94 10.05 36.09
C LEU A 33 26.45 10.08 36.45
N LEU A 34 25.55 10.13 35.46
CA LEU A 34 24.11 10.05 35.70
C LEU A 34 23.69 8.70 36.27
N PHE A 35 24.29 7.61 35.79
CA PHE A 35 24.05 6.27 36.32
C PHE A 35 24.50 6.13 37.78
N LEU A 36 25.67 6.70 38.13
CA LEU A 36 26.19 6.70 39.50
C LEU A 36 25.39 7.64 40.43
N LEU A 37 24.93 8.80 39.94
CA LEU A 37 24.06 9.72 40.68
C LEU A 37 22.68 9.11 40.96
N GLN A 38 22.13 8.35 40.01
CA GLN A 38 20.84 7.69 40.18
C GLN A 38 20.92 6.47 41.12
N HIS A 39 22.09 5.82 41.19
CA HIS A 39 22.30 4.70 42.12
C HIS A 39 22.55 5.18 43.57
N ASN A 40 23.11 6.37 43.77
CA ASN A 40 23.35 6.95 45.10
C ASN A 40 22.14 7.64 45.73
N HIS A 41 20.97 7.67 45.07
CA HIS A 41 19.75 8.31 45.60
C HIS A 41 18.70 7.34 46.16
N HIS A 42 18.99 6.04 46.24
CA HIS A 42 18.13 5.08 46.94
C HIS A 42 18.73 4.69 48.29
N HIS A 43 18.69 5.60 49.26
CA HIS A 43 18.60 5.26 50.69
C HIS A 43 18.34 6.53 51.50
N GLN A 44 17.11 6.62 52.02
CA GLN A 44 16.64 7.31 53.24
C GLN A 44 15.32 8.03 52.96
N ASP A 45 14.23 7.49 53.50
CA ASP A 45 13.08 8.30 53.92
C ASP A 45 12.63 7.88 55.34
N PRO A 46 12.15 8.80 56.19
CA PRO A 46 11.91 8.63 57.64
C PRO A 46 10.48 8.14 57.95
N PRO A 47 10.13 7.87 59.23
CA PRO A 47 8.89 7.16 59.58
C PRO A 47 7.62 8.02 59.46
N LEU A 48 6.54 7.31 59.12
CA LEU A 48 5.16 7.76 58.98
C LEU A 48 4.57 8.41 60.25
N LEU A 49 3.90 9.55 60.08
CA LEU A 49 2.93 10.08 61.03
C LEU A 49 1.57 9.42 60.79
N GLU A 50 1.13 8.67 61.79
CA GLU A 50 -0.12 7.93 61.86
C GLU A 50 -1.32 8.88 62.06
N ARG A 51 -2.37 8.74 61.24
CA ARG A 51 -3.73 9.14 61.66
C ARG A 51 -4.73 8.04 61.28
N ASN A 52 -5.09 7.29 62.31
CA ASN A 52 -6.07 6.22 62.40
C ASN A 52 -7.31 6.38 61.52
N ALA A 53 -7.57 5.34 60.71
CA ALA A 53 -8.88 4.72 60.61
C ALA A 53 -8.68 3.22 60.39
N ARG A 54 -8.93 2.42 61.43
CA ARG A 54 -8.97 0.96 61.36
C ARG A 54 -9.99 0.52 60.30
N VAL A 55 -9.49 -0.09 59.25
CA VAL A 55 -10.16 -1.23 58.61
C VAL A 55 -9.08 -2.30 58.50
N GLU A 56 -9.16 -3.31 59.38
CA GLU A 56 -8.42 -4.55 59.20
C GLU A 56 -8.90 -5.20 57.90
N HIS A 57 -8.21 -4.92 56.80
CA HIS A 57 -8.17 -5.83 55.67
C HIS A 57 -6.75 -6.40 55.63
N PHE A 58 -6.61 -7.65 56.05
CA PHE A 58 -5.48 -8.48 55.67
C PHE A 58 -5.43 -8.50 54.13
N ALA A 59 -4.63 -7.62 53.53
CA ALA A 59 -4.25 -7.74 52.13
C ALA A 59 -3.28 -8.92 52.05
N LYS A 60 -3.82 -10.13 51.79
CA LYS A 60 -3.03 -11.21 51.20
C LYS A 60 -2.38 -10.63 49.95
N GLU A 61 -1.06 -10.61 49.89
CA GLU A 61 -0.33 -10.48 48.62
C GLU A 61 -0.88 -11.58 47.70
N GLY A 62 -1.70 -11.18 46.72
CA GLY A 62 -2.26 -12.12 45.75
C GLY A 62 -1.12 -12.74 44.96
N LEU A 63 -1.10 -14.07 44.86
CA LEU A 63 -0.12 -14.77 44.04
C LEU A 63 -0.22 -14.29 42.59
N ASN A 64 0.92 -13.90 42.03
CA ASN A 64 1.02 -13.70 40.59
C ASN A 64 0.97 -15.07 39.90
N PHE A 65 -0.20 -15.40 39.36
CA PHE A 65 -0.44 -16.69 38.69
C PHE A 65 0.53 -16.97 37.53
N THR A 66 1.08 -15.93 36.91
CA THR A 66 2.12 -16.09 35.87
C THR A 66 3.43 -16.61 36.45
N ASP A 67 3.83 -16.16 37.64
CA ASP A 67 5.02 -16.66 38.34
C ASP A 67 4.82 -18.07 38.88
N GLU A 68 3.58 -18.40 39.28
CA GLU A 68 3.21 -19.73 39.75
C GLU A 68 3.26 -20.79 38.63
N ILE A 69 2.86 -20.44 37.39
CA ILE A 69 3.00 -21.32 36.21
C ILE A 69 4.48 -21.52 35.83
N LEU A 70 5.35 -20.56 36.13
CA LEU A 70 6.79 -20.67 35.84
C LEU A 70 7.56 -21.43 36.95
N SER A 71 7.01 -21.49 38.16
CA SER A 71 7.62 -22.17 39.31
C SER A 71 7.69 -23.69 39.13
N ILE A 72 8.86 -24.27 39.39
CA ILE A 72 9.16 -25.70 39.21
C ILE A 72 8.37 -26.58 40.19
N THR A 73 8.02 -26.06 41.36
CA THR A 73 7.36 -26.83 42.43
C THR A 73 5.85 -26.62 42.48
N SER A 74 5.27 -25.89 41.53
CA SER A 74 3.85 -25.57 41.54
C SER A 74 2.99 -26.66 40.90
N PHE A 75 1.90 -27.02 41.59
CA PHE A 75 0.86 -27.88 41.02
C PHE A 75 0.15 -27.22 39.83
N SER A 76 0.08 -25.89 39.78
CA SER A 76 -0.48 -25.14 38.65
C SER A 76 0.32 -25.39 37.36
N ARG A 77 1.65 -25.38 37.45
CA ARG A 77 2.53 -25.75 36.34
C ARG A 77 2.35 -27.21 35.93
N GLN A 78 2.41 -28.14 36.89
CA GLN A 78 2.29 -29.58 36.62
C GLN A 78 0.97 -29.93 35.94
N LEU A 79 -0.14 -29.36 36.42
CA LEU A 79 -1.47 -29.51 35.83
C LEU A 79 -1.55 -28.93 34.42
N ALA A 80 -0.92 -27.77 34.19
CA ALA A 80 -0.85 -27.17 32.86
C ALA A 80 -0.07 -28.02 31.86
N GLU A 81 1.11 -28.55 32.26
CA GLU A 81 1.93 -29.43 31.43
C GLU A 81 1.21 -30.75 31.12
N GLN A 82 0.63 -31.41 32.12
CA GLN A 82 -0.14 -32.64 31.90
C GLN A 82 -1.38 -32.40 31.03
N MET A 83 -2.03 -31.25 31.16
CA MET A 83 -3.16 -30.87 30.30
C MET A 83 -2.75 -30.70 28.84
N ILE A 84 -1.58 -30.10 28.56
CA ILE A 84 -1.06 -29.95 27.19
C ILE A 84 -0.85 -31.33 26.57
N LEU A 85 -0.20 -32.25 27.29
CA LEU A 85 0.03 -33.61 26.80
C LEU A 85 -1.28 -34.40 26.64
N ALA A 86 -2.22 -34.25 27.57
CA ALA A 86 -3.55 -34.86 27.46
C ALA A 86 -4.32 -34.36 26.23
N LYS A 87 -4.22 -33.07 25.89
CA LYS A 87 -4.81 -32.50 24.67
C LYS A 87 -4.24 -33.13 23.40
N ALA A 88 -2.93 -33.42 23.38
CA ALA A 88 -2.30 -34.16 22.28
C ALA A 88 -2.93 -35.55 22.11
N TYR A 89 -3.05 -36.30 23.21
CA TYR A 89 -3.66 -37.64 23.18
C TYR A 89 -5.15 -37.64 22.80
N VAL A 90 -5.91 -36.58 23.11
CA VAL A 90 -7.29 -36.44 22.63
C VAL A 90 -7.35 -36.38 21.11
N VAL A 91 -6.44 -35.64 20.46
CA VAL A 91 -6.39 -35.53 19.00
C VAL A 91 -6.08 -36.90 18.39
N ILE A 92 -5.05 -37.56 18.88
CA ILE A 92 -4.62 -38.89 18.40
C ILE A 92 -5.73 -39.94 18.60
N ALA A 93 -6.35 -39.95 19.78
CA ALA A 93 -7.43 -40.87 20.09
C ALA A 93 -8.63 -40.69 19.15
N LYS A 94 -8.95 -39.46 18.75
CA LYS A 94 -10.02 -39.18 17.78
C LYS A 94 -9.66 -39.69 16.37
N GLU A 95 -8.42 -39.50 15.91
CA GLU A 95 -7.99 -40.00 14.60
C GLU A 95 -8.04 -41.53 14.51
N HIS A 96 -7.68 -42.21 15.59
CA HIS A 96 -7.73 -43.66 15.67
C HIS A 96 -9.11 -44.19 16.07
N ASN A 97 -10.18 -43.38 15.99
CA ASN A 97 -11.55 -43.72 16.35
C ASN A 97 -11.76 -44.19 17.81
N ASN A 98 -10.81 -43.95 18.71
CA ASN A 98 -10.94 -44.23 20.14
C ASN A 98 -11.66 -43.06 20.85
N LEU A 99 -12.93 -42.87 20.51
CA LEU A 99 -13.76 -41.77 21.02
C LEU A 99 -13.97 -41.87 22.54
N HIS A 100 -13.93 -43.07 23.10
CA HIS A 100 -14.05 -43.30 24.54
C HIS A 100 -12.86 -42.71 25.31
N LEU A 101 -11.62 -43.02 24.91
CA LEU A 101 -10.42 -42.46 25.54
C LEU A 101 -10.36 -40.94 25.33
N ALA A 102 -10.71 -40.45 24.14
CA ALA A 102 -10.79 -39.02 23.85
C ALA A 102 -11.77 -38.29 24.78
N TRP A 103 -12.93 -38.90 25.07
CA TRP A 103 -13.92 -38.35 25.99
C TRP A 103 -13.42 -38.34 27.44
N GLN A 104 -12.80 -39.43 27.90
CA GLN A 104 -12.24 -39.53 29.25
C GLN A 104 -11.15 -38.47 29.49
N LEU A 105 -10.22 -38.32 28.55
CA LEU A 105 -9.18 -37.28 28.59
C LEU A 105 -9.81 -35.87 28.56
N SER A 106 -10.78 -35.62 27.67
CA SER A 106 -11.47 -34.32 27.57
C SER A 106 -12.23 -33.95 28.85
N SER A 107 -12.79 -34.92 29.57
CA SER A 107 -13.45 -34.71 30.86
C SER A 107 -12.45 -34.25 31.93
N LYS A 108 -11.28 -34.89 31.99
CA LYS A 108 -10.22 -34.53 32.95
C LYS A 108 -9.50 -33.23 32.60
N ILE A 109 -9.34 -32.93 31.32
CA ILE A 109 -8.88 -31.60 30.85
C ILE A 109 -9.81 -30.50 31.36
N ARG A 110 -11.14 -30.66 31.25
CA ARG A 110 -12.10 -29.67 31.78
C ARG A 110 -12.01 -29.50 33.30
N SER A 111 -11.80 -30.60 34.03
CA SER A 111 -11.61 -30.54 35.49
C SER A 111 -10.33 -29.78 35.87
N CYS A 112 -9.24 -30.01 35.13
CA CYS A 112 -7.98 -29.28 35.26
C CYS A 112 -8.14 -27.78 34.94
N GLN A 113 -8.82 -27.44 33.84
CA GLN A 113 -9.08 -26.04 33.45
C GLN A 113 -9.90 -25.29 34.51
N LEU A 114 -10.90 -25.94 35.09
CA LEU A 114 -11.72 -25.35 36.15
C LEU A 114 -10.88 -25.04 37.40
N LEU A 115 -9.99 -25.95 37.80
CA LEU A 115 -9.13 -25.76 38.96
C LEU A 115 -8.08 -24.66 38.72
N LEU A 116 -7.44 -24.64 37.56
CA LEU A 116 -6.52 -23.57 37.16
C LEU A 116 -7.21 -22.21 37.10
N SER A 117 -8.44 -22.16 36.57
CA SER A 117 -9.25 -20.94 36.52
C SER A 117 -9.65 -20.47 37.92
N LYS A 118 -9.98 -21.39 38.84
CA LYS A 118 -10.28 -21.07 40.24
C LYS A 118 -9.07 -20.42 40.90
N ALA A 119 -7.89 -21.04 40.81
CA ALA A 119 -6.66 -20.52 41.39
C ALA A 119 -6.28 -19.13 40.83
N ALA A 120 -6.43 -18.94 39.52
CA ALA A 120 -6.19 -17.64 38.87
C ALA A 120 -7.15 -16.54 39.33
N MET A 121 -8.40 -16.89 39.65
CA MET A 121 -9.41 -15.94 40.14
C MET A 121 -9.27 -15.64 41.63
N THR A 122 -8.87 -16.62 42.44
CA THR A 122 -8.75 -16.46 43.90
C THR A 122 -7.38 -15.93 44.33
N GLY A 123 -6.36 -16.03 43.47
CA GLY A 123 -4.98 -15.67 43.81
C GLY A 123 -4.38 -16.57 44.89
N GLU A 124 -4.91 -17.79 45.03
CA GLU A 124 -4.46 -18.80 46.00
C GLU A 124 -3.81 -19.98 45.29
N PRO A 125 -2.73 -20.56 45.87
CA PRO A 125 -2.00 -21.63 45.22
C PRO A 125 -2.82 -22.93 45.29
N ILE A 126 -2.72 -23.76 44.25
CA ILE A 126 -3.43 -25.04 44.22
C ILE A 126 -2.86 -25.96 45.30
N THR A 127 -3.73 -26.53 46.13
CA THR A 127 -3.33 -27.47 47.20
C THR A 127 -3.11 -28.88 46.66
N LEU A 128 -2.33 -29.68 47.38
CA LEU A 128 -2.11 -31.10 47.03
C LEU A 128 -3.43 -31.88 46.99
N GLU A 129 -4.33 -31.65 47.95
CA GLU A 129 -5.63 -32.34 48.03
C GLU A 129 -6.52 -32.06 46.80
N GLU A 130 -6.45 -30.85 46.25
CA GLU A 130 -7.17 -30.48 45.03
C GLU A 130 -6.51 -31.02 43.76
N ALA A 131 -5.16 -31.04 43.69
CA ALA A 131 -4.41 -31.42 42.51
C ALA A 131 -4.27 -32.95 42.34
N GLU A 132 -3.98 -33.68 43.43
CA GLU A 132 -3.70 -35.11 43.43
C GLU A 132 -4.72 -35.97 42.66
N PRO A 133 -6.05 -35.84 42.86
CA PRO A 133 -7.02 -36.69 42.16
C PRO A 133 -7.03 -36.44 40.64
N ILE A 134 -6.78 -35.20 40.22
CA ILE A 134 -6.74 -34.83 38.79
C ILE A 134 -5.44 -35.36 38.17
N ILE A 135 -4.30 -35.14 38.82
CA ILE A 135 -2.98 -35.61 38.35
C ILE A 135 -2.96 -37.13 38.23
N LYS A 136 -3.42 -37.85 39.26
CA LYS A 136 -3.46 -39.33 39.26
C LYS A 136 -4.34 -39.87 38.14
N SER A 137 -5.52 -39.26 37.95
CA SER A 137 -6.44 -39.65 36.88
C SER A 137 -5.90 -39.35 35.48
N LEU A 138 -5.27 -38.19 35.27
CA LEU A 138 -4.65 -37.84 33.99
C LEU A 138 -3.47 -38.76 33.69
N SER A 139 -2.60 -38.98 34.66
CA SER A 139 -1.43 -39.85 34.53
C SER A 139 -1.83 -41.29 34.17
N SER A 140 -2.91 -41.82 34.77
CA SER A 140 -3.44 -43.15 34.42
C SER A 140 -3.99 -43.20 32.98
N LEU A 141 -4.72 -42.17 32.55
CA LEU A 141 -5.24 -42.09 31.18
C LEU A 141 -4.13 -41.92 30.14
N MET A 142 -3.08 -41.16 30.48
CA MET A 142 -1.89 -40.97 29.63
C MET A 142 -1.08 -42.25 29.52
N PHE A 143 -0.91 -43.00 30.62
CA PHE A 143 -0.29 -44.32 30.57
C PHE A 143 -1.08 -45.28 29.69
N LYS A 144 -2.41 -45.29 29.80
CA LYS A 144 -3.29 -46.07 28.91
C LYS A 144 -3.17 -45.64 27.44
N ALA A 145 -2.96 -44.36 27.17
CA ALA A 145 -2.70 -43.86 25.81
C ALA A 145 -1.36 -44.40 25.27
N GLN A 146 -0.31 -44.42 26.10
CA GLN A 146 1.01 -44.96 25.73
C GLN A 146 0.97 -46.48 25.49
N ASP A 147 0.23 -47.21 26.31
CA ASP A 147 0.06 -48.68 26.21
C ASP A 147 -0.64 -49.09 24.91
N ILE A 148 -1.52 -48.23 24.36
CA ILE A 148 -2.19 -48.43 23.06
C ILE A 148 -1.31 -47.95 21.89
N HIS A 149 0.01 -47.83 22.10
CA HIS A 149 1.00 -47.37 21.11
C HIS A 149 0.80 -45.95 20.58
N TYR A 150 0.18 -45.04 21.35
CA TYR A 150 0.36 -43.60 21.12
C TYR A 150 1.73 -43.17 21.67
N ASP A 151 2.79 -43.77 21.16
CA ASP A 151 4.16 -43.47 21.58
C ASP A 151 4.55 -42.03 21.18
N ILE A 152 5.66 -41.54 21.74
CA ILE A 152 6.12 -40.17 21.52
C ILE A 152 6.37 -39.93 20.02
N ALA A 153 6.86 -40.93 19.28
CA ALA A 153 7.10 -40.84 17.85
C ALA A 153 5.80 -40.65 17.05
N THR A 154 4.77 -41.46 17.33
CA THR A 154 3.43 -41.34 16.72
C THR A 154 2.82 -39.99 17.06
N THR A 155 2.96 -39.55 18.32
CA THR A 155 2.48 -38.24 18.77
C THR A 155 3.15 -37.10 18.01
N ILE A 156 4.48 -37.14 17.84
CA ILE A 156 5.24 -36.14 17.09
C ILE A 156 4.85 -36.15 15.60
N VAL A 157 4.72 -37.32 14.97
CA VAL A 157 4.36 -37.44 13.55
C VAL A 157 2.94 -36.92 13.30
N THR A 158 1.98 -37.30 14.14
CA THR A 158 0.61 -36.78 14.07
C THR A 158 0.58 -35.27 14.30
N MET A 159 1.23 -34.75 15.35
CA MET A 159 1.25 -33.30 15.57
C MET A 159 1.88 -32.54 14.40
N LYS A 160 2.96 -33.09 13.80
CA LYS A 160 3.59 -32.51 12.62
C LYS A 160 2.64 -32.48 11.42
N SER A 161 1.88 -33.55 11.16
CA SER A 161 0.90 -33.55 10.06
C SER A 161 -0.22 -32.56 10.28
N HIS A 162 -0.69 -32.38 11.52
CA HIS A 162 -1.67 -31.34 11.86
C HIS A 162 -1.13 -29.93 11.68
N ILE A 163 0.12 -29.67 12.09
CA ILE A 163 0.77 -28.37 11.87
C ILE A 163 0.87 -28.07 10.38
N GLN A 164 1.31 -29.04 9.56
CA GLN A 164 1.38 -28.89 8.11
C GLN A 164 0.00 -28.62 7.50
N ALA A 165 -1.03 -29.37 7.91
CA ALA A 165 -2.39 -29.15 7.44
C ALA A 165 -2.96 -27.78 7.85
N LEU A 166 -2.62 -27.29 9.05
CA LEU A 166 -3.00 -25.94 9.49
C LEU A 166 -2.26 -24.85 8.71
N GLU A 167 -0.97 -25.06 8.43
CA GLU A 167 -0.15 -24.17 7.61
C GLU A 167 -0.68 -24.09 6.17
N GLU A 168 -1.02 -25.23 5.57
CA GLU A 168 -1.66 -25.30 4.25
C GLU A 168 -3.00 -24.56 4.22
N ARG A 169 -3.86 -24.74 5.24
CA ARG A 169 -5.14 -24.01 5.34
C ARG A 169 -4.92 -22.51 5.53
N ALA A 170 -3.96 -22.11 6.35
CA ALA A 170 -3.62 -20.71 6.56
C ALA A 170 -3.11 -20.07 5.25
N ASN A 171 -2.23 -20.76 4.53
CA ASN A 171 -1.74 -20.34 3.23
C ASN A 171 -2.87 -20.21 2.20
N ALA A 172 -3.77 -21.20 2.13
CA ALA A 172 -4.94 -21.15 1.26
C ALA A 172 -5.86 -19.95 1.60
N ALA A 173 -6.11 -19.70 2.89
CA ALA A 173 -6.91 -18.56 3.33
C ALA A 173 -6.24 -17.21 3.00
N ILE A 174 -4.91 -17.10 3.14
CA ILE A 174 -4.14 -15.91 2.76
C ILE A 174 -4.26 -15.64 1.25
N VAL A 175 -4.11 -16.68 0.43
CA VAL A 175 -4.25 -16.57 -1.03
C VAL A 175 -5.68 -16.13 -1.39
N GLN A 176 -6.70 -16.78 -0.82
CA GLN A 176 -8.10 -16.41 -1.05
C GLN A 176 -8.39 -14.95 -0.63
N SER A 177 -7.93 -14.54 0.56
CA SER A 177 -8.09 -13.18 1.04
C SER A 177 -7.43 -12.16 0.11
N THR A 178 -6.26 -12.49 -0.46
CA THR A 178 -5.56 -11.63 -1.41
C THR A 178 -6.35 -11.48 -2.71
N VAL A 179 -6.87 -12.59 -3.25
CA VAL A 179 -7.69 -12.60 -4.46
C VAL A 179 -8.97 -11.79 -4.26
N PHE A 180 -9.72 -12.02 -3.17
CA PHE A 180 -10.94 -11.27 -2.87
C PHE A 180 -10.67 -9.79 -2.64
N GLY A 181 -9.59 -9.46 -1.93
CA GLY A 181 -9.15 -8.08 -1.75
C GLY A 181 -8.88 -7.38 -3.08
N GLN A 182 -8.27 -8.07 -4.04
CA GLN A 182 -8.00 -7.52 -5.37
C GLN A 182 -9.28 -7.34 -6.21
N ILE A 183 -10.17 -8.34 -6.23
CA ILE A 183 -11.46 -8.23 -6.93
C ILE A 183 -12.27 -7.05 -6.37
N ALA A 184 -12.31 -6.89 -5.04
CA ALA A 184 -12.99 -5.77 -4.41
C ALA A 184 -12.34 -4.42 -4.75
N ALA A 185 -11.01 -4.36 -4.88
CA ALA A 185 -10.29 -3.15 -5.28
C ALA A 185 -10.48 -2.75 -6.76
N GLU A 186 -10.74 -3.73 -7.62
CA GLU A 186 -10.98 -3.55 -9.06
C GLU A 186 -12.47 -3.35 -9.37
N SER A 187 -13.37 -3.76 -8.48
CA SER A 187 -14.80 -3.58 -8.65
C SER A 187 -15.22 -2.10 -8.68
N VAL A 188 -16.13 -1.76 -9.60
CA VAL A 188 -16.77 -0.45 -9.63
C VAL A 188 -17.93 -0.45 -8.62
N PRO A 189 -17.93 0.42 -7.60
CA PRO A 189 -19.05 0.58 -6.68
C PRO A 189 -20.36 0.85 -7.42
N LYS A 190 -21.47 0.27 -6.94
CA LYS A 190 -22.81 0.49 -7.51
C LYS A 190 -23.18 1.97 -7.61
N SER A 191 -22.82 2.76 -6.59
CA SER A 191 -23.05 4.20 -6.58
C SER A 191 -22.31 4.93 -7.70
N LEU A 192 -21.05 4.58 -7.96
CA LEU A 192 -20.29 5.14 -9.09
C LEU A 192 -20.85 4.69 -10.44
N HIS A 193 -21.29 3.44 -10.55
CA HIS A 193 -21.94 2.96 -11.76
C HIS A 193 -23.25 3.72 -12.04
N CYS A 194 -24.11 3.90 -11.02
CA CYS A 194 -25.32 4.71 -11.10
C CYS A 194 -25.03 6.15 -11.56
N LEU A 195 -24.00 6.77 -10.96
CA LEU A 195 -23.57 8.13 -11.31
C LEU A 195 -23.22 8.23 -12.80
N ASN A 196 -22.37 7.32 -13.29
CA ASN A 196 -21.96 7.31 -14.70
C ASN A 196 -23.14 7.12 -15.64
N VAL A 197 -24.06 6.20 -15.34
CA VAL A 197 -25.23 5.95 -16.18
C VAL A 197 -26.16 7.16 -16.24
N LYS A 198 -26.39 7.84 -15.10
CA LYS A 198 -27.22 9.05 -15.06
C LYS A 198 -26.59 10.20 -15.86
N LEU A 199 -25.32 10.49 -15.64
CA LEU A 199 -24.60 11.54 -16.36
C LEU A 199 -24.56 11.26 -17.87
N MET A 200 -24.32 10.00 -18.27
CA MET A 200 -24.37 9.60 -19.66
C MET A 200 -25.78 9.79 -20.26
N SER A 201 -26.83 9.47 -19.49
CA SER A 201 -28.21 9.72 -19.94
C SER A 201 -28.45 11.19 -20.22
N ASP A 202 -27.95 12.08 -19.36
CA ASP A 202 -28.14 13.52 -19.50
C ASP A 202 -27.31 14.11 -20.64
N TRP A 203 -26.08 13.64 -20.84
CA TRP A 203 -25.27 13.98 -22.01
C TRP A 203 -25.98 13.69 -23.34
N LEU A 204 -26.70 12.57 -23.41
CA LEU A 204 -27.45 12.18 -24.60
C LEU A 204 -28.78 12.93 -24.76
N LYS A 205 -29.37 13.40 -23.66
CA LYS A 205 -30.69 14.05 -23.64
C LYS A 205 -30.67 15.56 -23.72
N ILE A 206 -29.58 16.21 -23.33
CA ILE A 206 -29.47 17.67 -23.19
C ILE A 206 -28.55 18.22 -24.29
N PRO A 207 -29.09 18.75 -25.41
CA PRO A 207 -28.28 19.22 -26.53
C PRO A 207 -27.37 20.40 -26.19
N SER A 208 -27.77 21.26 -25.24
CA SER A 208 -26.96 22.42 -24.82
C SER A 208 -25.62 22.02 -24.21
N LEU A 209 -25.50 20.81 -23.64
CA LEU A 209 -24.20 20.31 -23.17
C LEU A 209 -23.25 20.03 -24.34
N GLN A 210 -23.77 19.55 -25.47
CA GLN A 210 -22.98 19.26 -26.66
C GLN A 210 -22.48 20.56 -27.30
N GLU A 211 -23.35 21.56 -27.41
CA GLU A 211 -22.98 22.91 -27.88
C GLU A 211 -21.89 23.55 -26.98
N LEU A 212 -22.05 23.49 -25.65
CA LEU A 212 -21.05 23.99 -24.71
C LEU A 212 -19.71 23.24 -24.79
N SER A 213 -19.75 21.94 -25.06
CA SER A 213 -18.54 21.14 -25.29
C SER A 213 -17.77 21.65 -26.52
N ASP A 214 -18.47 21.89 -27.63
CA ASP A 214 -17.85 22.34 -28.87
C ASP A 214 -17.23 23.74 -28.72
N ASP A 215 -17.89 24.65 -27.98
CA ASP A 215 -17.33 25.95 -27.63
C ASP A 215 -16.04 25.83 -26.81
N ARG A 216 -16.01 24.93 -25.81
CA ARG A 216 -14.83 24.71 -24.96
C ARG A 216 -13.67 24.09 -25.73
N LYS A 217 -13.94 23.15 -26.64
CA LYS A 217 -12.91 22.51 -27.49
C LYS A 217 -12.14 23.50 -28.36
N ASN A 218 -12.77 24.61 -28.74
CA ASN A 218 -12.16 25.63 -29.60
C ASN A 218 -11.45 26.77 -28.83
N SER A 219 -11.33 26.65 -27.50
CA SER A 219 -10.73 27.69 -26.67
C SER A 219 -9.21 27.80 -26.90
N GLN A 220 -8.74 29.00 -27.24
CA GLN A 220 -7.30 29.30 -27.38
C GLN A 220 -6.50 29.08 -26.10
N ARG A 221 -7.17 29.07 -24.94
CA ARG A 221 -6.56 28.81 -23.63
C ARG A 221 -6.01 27.40 -23.50
N LEU A 222 -6.49 26.45 -24.32
CA LEU A 222 -6.02 25.07 -24.29
C LEU A 222 -4.57 24.90 -24.77
N VAL A 223 -4.04 25.89 -25.48
CA VAL A 223 -2.67 25.86 -26.04
C VAL A 223 -1.80 27.05 -25.62
N ASP A 224 -2.30 27.88 -24.71
CA ASP A 224 -1.61 29.08 -24.22
C ASP A 224 -0.57 28.74 -23.14
N ASN A 225 0.70 28.65 -23.52
CA ASN A 225 1.82 28.36 -22.61
C ASN A 225 2.01 29.37 -21.45
N ASN A 226 1.27 30.49 -21.41
CA ASN A 226 1.25 31.39 -20.24
C ASN A 226 0.31 30.90 -19.13
N LEU A 227 -0.47 29.84 -19.36
CA LEU A 227 -1.35 29.21 -18.39
C LEU A 227 -0.73 27.94 -17.79
N TYR A 228 -1.32 27.46 -16.70
CA TYR A 228 -0.83 26.28 -16.00
C TYR A 228 -1.61 25.05 -16.43
N HIS A 229 -0.98 24.20 -17.24
CA HIS A 229 -1.60 23.02 -17.83
C HIS A 229 -1.41 21.77 -16.96
N PHE A 230 -2.52 21.11 -16.65
CA PHE A 230 -2.56 19.84 -15.92
C PHE A 230 -3.17 18.76 -16.80
N CYS A 231 -2.61 17.56 -16.81
CA CYS A 231 -3.18 16.43 -17.54
C CYS A 231 -3.57 15.28 -16.60
N ILE A 232 -4.77 14.73 -16.82
CA ILE A 232 -5.34 13.64 -16.04
C ILE A 232 -5.91 12.60 -17.00
N PHE A 233 -5.54 11.34 -16.83
CA PHE A 233 -6.03 10.23 -17.66
C PHE A 233 -6.81 9.26 -16.80
N SER A 234 -8.14 9.17 -17.00
CA SER A 234 -9.01 8.43 -16.09
C SER A 234 -10.34 8.03 -16.72
N ASP A 235 -10.90 6.92 -16.23
CA ASP A 235 -12.26 6.46 -16.49
C ASP A 235 -13.20 6.67 -15.28
N ASN A 236 -12.73 7.35 -14.23
CA ASN A 236 -13.47 7.56 -12.99
C ASN A 236 -13.83 9.05 -12.81
N VAL A 237 -15.10 9.38 -13.05
CA VAL A 237 -15.63 10.75 -12.97
C VAL A 237 -15.41 11.36 -11.58
N LEU A 238 -15.74 10.63 -10.52
CA LEU A 238 -15.68 11.18 -9.16
C LEU A 238 -14.23 11.38 -8.69
N ALA A 239 -13.35 10.42 -9.00
CA ALA A 239 -11.93 10.52 -8.68
C ALA A 239 -11.29 11.73 -9.40
N THR A 240 -11.51 11.84 -10.71
CA THR A 240 -11.05 12.97 -11.53
C THR A 240 -11.60 14.30 -11.01
N SER A 241 -12.88 14.34 -10.65
CA SER A 241 -13.50 15.54 -10.07
C SER A 241 -12.84 15.97 -8.76
N VAL A 242 -12.43 15.03 -7.89
CA VAL A 242 -11.74 15.37 -6.65
C VAL A 242 -10.35 15.93 -6.94
N VAL A 243 -9.62 15.39 -7.90
CA VAL A 243 -8.32 15.93 -8.32
C VAL A 243 -8.47 17.37 -8.81
N VAL A 244 -9.39 17.63 -9.74
CA VAL A 244 -9.64 18.97 -10.27
C VAL A 244 -10.11 19.91 -9.16
N ASN A 245 -11.13 19.51 -8.38
CA ASN A 245 -11.70 20.35 -7.34
C ASN A 245 -10.69 20.66 -6.22
N SER A 246 -9.87 19.68 -5.82
CA SER A 246 -8.82 19.90 -4.81
C SER A 246 -7.70 20.78 -5.33
N THR A 247 -7.31 20.66 -6.60
CA THR A 247 -6.31 21.54 -7.22
C THR A 247 -6.82 22.98 -7.29
N VAL A 248 -8.03 23.17 -7.83
CA VAL A 248 -8.68 24.48 -7.97
C VAL A 248 -8.96 25.13 -6.60
N SER A 249 -9.34 24.33 -5.61
CA SER A 249 -9.72 24.86 -4.29
C SER A 249 -8.53 25.39 -3.49
N ASN A 250 -7.33 24.84 -3.73
CA ASN A 250 -6.10 25.21 -3.02
C ASN A 250 -5.15 26.08 -3.87
N ALA A 251 -5.56 26.51 -5.06
CA ALA A 251 -4.79 27.40 -5.91
C ALA A 251 -5.09 28.87 -5.61
N ASP A 252 -4.06 29.71 -5.68
CA ASP A 252 -4.20 31.17 -5.48
C ASP A 252 -4.93 31.83 -6.66
N HIS A 253 -4.71 31.32 -7.87
CA HIS A 253 -5.26 31.87 -9.12
C HIS A 253 -5.94 30.79 -9.98
N PRO A 254 -7.11 30.26 -9.56
CA PRO A 254 -7.76 29.11 -10.22
C PRO A 254 -8.12 29.36 -11.69
N LYS A 255 -8.37 30.63 -12.08
CA LYS A 255 -8.64 31.01 -13.48
C LYS A 255 -7.44 30.86 -14.42
N GLN A 256 -6.23 30.64 -13.91
CA GLN A 256 -5.04 30.38 -14.73
C GLN A 256 -4.81 28.89 -14.97
N LEU A 257 -5.58 28.01 -14.31
CA LEU A 257 -5.44 26.57 -14.45
C LEU A 257 -6.23 26.07 -15.67
N VAL A 258 -5.59 25.16 -16.42
CA VAL A 258 -6.16 24.45 -17.55
C VAL A 258 -6.01 22.96 -17.30
N PHE A 259 -7.12 22.23 -17.26
CA PHE A 259 -7.13 20.78 -17.08
C PHE A 259 -7.46 20.11 -18.40
N HIS A 260 -6.59 19.20 -18.82
CA HIS A 260 -6.82 18.32 -19.94
C HIS A 260 -7.09 16.91 -19.42
N ILE A 261 -8.33 16.45 -19.58
CA ILE A 261 -8.80 15.16 -19.12
C ILE A 261 -8.95 14.25 -20.34
N VAL A 262 -8.30 13.10 -20.33
CA VAL A 262 -8.52 12.07 -21.36
C VAL A 262 -9.19 10.86 -20.74
N THR A 263 -10.27 10.41 -21.39
CA THR A 263 -11.08 9.28 -20.96
C THR A 263 -11.40 8.36 -22.14
N ASN A 264 -12.05 7.23 -21.88
CA ASN A 264 -12.49 6.29 -22.93
C ASN A 264 -13.91 6.62 -23.42
N GLY A 265 -14.31 6.07 -24.57
CA GLY A 265 -15.63 6.37 -25.15
C GLY A 265 -16.80 6.02 -24.23
N VAL A 266 -16.65 4.98 -23.41
CA VAL A 266 -17.67 4.55 -22.44
C VAL A 266 -17.95 5.62 -21.38
N ASN A 267 -16.92 6.33 -20.90
CA ASN A 267 -17.04 7.32 -19.84
C ASN A 267 -17.05 8.77 -20.37
N TYR A 268 -16.81 8.97 -21.67
CA TYR A 268 -16.71 10.30 -22.29
C TYR A 268 -17.94 11.18 -22.04
N GLY A 269 -19.15 10.67 -22.30
CA GLY A 269 -20.36 11.46 -22.09
C GLY A 269 -20.62 11.78 -20.61
N ALA A 270 -20.30 10.84 -19.70
CA ALA A 270 -20.43 11.06 -18.26
C ALA A 270 -19.43 12.13 -17.76
N MET A 271 -18.18 12.07 -18.22
CA MET A 271 -17.15 13.09 -17.93
C MET A 271 -17.57 14.46 -18.47
N GLN A 272 -18.02 14.53 -19.72
CA GLN A 272 -18.50 15.77 -20.33
C GLN A 272 -19.65 16.38 -19.52
N ALA A 273 -20.72 15.62 -19.27
CA ALA A 273 -21.84 16.10 -18.47
C ALA A 273 -21.41 16.61 -17.10
N TRP A 274 -20.55 15.88 -16.38
CA TRP A 274 -20.07 16.31 -15.07
C TRP A 274 -19.31 17.65 -15.12
N PHE A 275 -18.32 17.78 -16.00
CA PHE A 275 -17.45 18.96 -16.06
C PHE A 275 -18.08 20.17 -16.75
N LEU A 276 -19.15 19.97 -17.52
CA LEU A 276 -19.94 21.06 -18.09
C LEU A 276 -21.01 21.56 -17.11
N SER A 277 -21.62 20.67 -16.32
CA SER A 277 -22.67 21.02 -15.35
C SER A 277 -22.14 21.55 -14.01
N ASN A 278 -20.85 21.40 -13.72
CA ASN A 278 -20.23 21.87 -12.47
C ASN A 278 -19.29 23.06 -12.71
N GLU A 279 -19.23 23.95 -11.70
CA GLU A 279 -18.35 25.11 -11.68
C GLU A 279 -17.04 24.80 -10.94
N PHE A 280 -15.90 25.17 -11.53
CA PHE A 280 -14.57 24.95 -10.97
C PHE A 280 -13.80 26.27 -10.82
N LYS A 281 -14.42 27.27 -10.16
CA LYS A 281 -13.85 28.61 -9.89
C LYS A 281 -13.24 29.30 -11.13
N GLY A 282 -13.80 29.04 -12.31
CA GLY A 282 -13.34 29.61 -13.59
C GLY A 282 -12.10 28.95 -14.20
N ALA A 283 -11.63 27.80 -13.68
CA ALA A 283 -10.62 26.99 -14.35
C ALA A 283 -11.13 26.48 -15.72
N THR A 284 -10.23 26.35 -16.69
CA THR A 284 -10.56 25.79 -18.01
C THR A 284 -10.44 24.27 -17.95
N ILE A 285 -11.43 23.54 -18.46
CA ILE A 285 -11.45 22.09 -18.44
C ILE A 285 -11.82 21.57 -19.82
N GLU A 286 -10.96 20.72 -20.36
CA GLU A 286 -11.16 19.99 -21.61
C GLU A 286 -11.28 18.50 -21.31
N VAL A 287 -12.25 17.84 -21.93
CA VAL A 287 -12.41 16.39 -21.90
C VAL A 287 -12.25 15.86 -23.32
N GLN A 288 -11.29 14.95 -23.53
CA GLN A 288 -11.02 14.30 -24.82
C GLN A 288 -11.33 12.79 -24.73
N ASN A 289 -11.79 12.21 -25.84
CA ASN A 289 -11.98 10.77 -25.97
C ASN A 289 -10.73 10.15 -26.63
N ILE A 290 -10.14 9.14 -26.00
CA ILE A 290 -9.00 8.40 -26.54
C ILE A 290 -9.27 7.79 -27.93
N GLU A 291 -10.52 7.45 -28.23
CA GLU A 291 -10.90 6.87 -29.54
C GLU A 291 -10.77 7.86 -30.69
N GLU A 292 -10.74 9.18 -30.39
CA GLU A 292 -10.50 10.24 -31.38
C GLU A 292 -9.01 10.36 -31.74
N PHE A 293 -8.10 9.68 -31.01
CA PHE A 293 -6.67 9.69 -31.28
C PHE A 293 -6.31 8.72 -32.42
N HIS A 294 -6.61 9.11 -33.66
CA HIS A 294 -6.36 8.27 -34.84
C HIS A 294 -4.88 7.87 -35.03
N TRP A 295 -3.94 8.65 -34.47
CA TRP A 295 -2.51 8.34 -34.45
C TRP A 295 -2.17 7.18 -33.50
N LEU A 296 -2.97 6.93 -32.46
CA LEU A 296 -2.75 5.87 -31.48
C LEU A 296 -3.31 4.54 -32.00
N ASN A 297 -2.64 3.98 -32.99
CA ASN A 297 -3.00 2.71 -33.62
C ASN A 297 -1.85 1.69 -33.56
N ALA A 298 -2.12 0.46 -34.01
CA ALA A 298 -1.17 -0.65 -33.96
C ALA A 298 0.10 -0.43 -34.80
N SER A 299 0.05 0.47 -35.79
CA SER A 299 1.22 0.82 -36.61
C SER A 299 2.16 1.76 -35.88
N TYR A 300 1.64 2.58 -34.97
CA TYR A 300 2.42 3.57 -34.22
C TYR A 300 2.83 3.07 -32.83
N SER A 301 1.91 2.44 -32.09
CA SER A 301 2.13 2.03 -30.70
C SER A 301 2.35 0.52 -30.57
N PRO A 302 3.53 0.08 -30.09
CA PRO A 302 3.78 -1.34 -29.81
C PRO A 302 2.81 -1.92 -28.77
N LEU A 303 2.36 -1.10 -27.82
CA LEU A 303 1.37 -1.50 -26.83
C LEU A 303 0.02 -1.81 -27.48
N VAL A 304 -0.49 -0.92 -28.35
CA VAL A 304 -1.76 -1.16 -29.06
C VAL A 304 -1.65 -2.42 -29.91
N LYS A 305 -0.52 -2.61 -30.60
CA LYS A 305 -0.24 -3.83 -31.35
C LYS A 305 -0.28 -5.09 -30.47
N GLN A 306 0.32 -5.03 -29.27
CA GLN A 306 0.26 -6.11 -28.29
C GLN A 306 -1.17 -6.34 -27.78
N LEU A 307 -1.95 -5.28 -27.50
CA LEU A 307 -3.33 -5.40 -27.02
C LEU A 307 -4.30 -5.96 -28.07
N LEU A 308 -3.97 -5.89 -29.36
CA LEU A 308 -4.77 -6.49 -30.44
C LEU A 308 -4.40 -7.94 -30.73
N ASN A 309 -3.25 -8.43 -30.24
CA ASN A 309 -2.83 -9.82 -30.44
C ASN A 309 -3.66 -10.77 -29.53
N PRO A 310 -4.24 -11.86 -30.07
CA PRO A 310 -5.01 -12.84 -29.27
C PRO A 310 -4.19 -13.54 -28.17
N ASP A 311 -2.91 -13.82 -28.40
CA ASP A 311 -2.07 -14.60 -27.48
C ASP A 311 -1.73 -13.79 -26.21
N SER A 312 -1.40 -12.51 -26.39
CA SER A 312 -1.20 -11.56 -25.28
C SER A 312 -2.50 -11.30 -24.53
N ARG A 313 -3.65 -11.20 -25.22
CA ARG A 313 -4.95 -11.11 -24.56
C ARG A 313 -5.22 -12.33 -23.67
N THR A 314 -4.84 -13.52 -24.11
CA THR A 314 -5.03 -14.74 -23.30
C THR A 314 -4.09 -14.77 -22.09
N PHE A 315 -2.85 -14.28 -22.24
CA PHE A 315 -1.91 -14.14 -21.12
C PHE A 315 -2.41 -13.19 -20.03
N TYR A 316 -3.03 -12.07 -20.43
CA TYR A 316 -3.46 -11.02 -19.50
C TYR A 316 -4.93 -11.10 -19.05
N PHE A 317 -5.83 -11.61 -19.90
CA PHE A 317 -7.28 -11.73 -19.68
C PHE A 317 -7.77 -13.19 -19.65
N GLY A 318 -6.87 -14.17 -19.70
CA GLY A 318 -7.21 -15.60 -19.65
C GLY A 318 -7.93 -15.99 -18.36
N ALA A 319 -8.78 -17.02 -18.46
CA ALA A 319 -9.57 -17.55 -17.35
C ALA A 319 -8.68 -17.94 -16.14
N TYR A 320 -9.25 -17.91 -14.94
CA TYR A 320 -8.66 -18.31 -13.65
C TYR A 320 -8.31 -19.82 -13.57
N GLN A 321 -7.68 -20.39 -14.58
CA GLN A 321 -7.41 -21.84 -14.66
C GLN A 321 -5.99 -22.21 -14.22
N ASP A 322 -5.01 -21.30 -14.33
CA ASP A 322 -3.66 -21.53 -13.81
C ASP A 322 -3.43 -20.84 -12.45
N LEU A 323 -3.24 -21.68 -11.42
CA LEU A 323 -2.91 -21.32 -10.03
C LEU A 323 -1.42 -20.96 -9.84
N ASN A 324 -0.57 -21.16 -10.86
CA ASN A 324 0.87 -20.88 -10.82
C ASN A 324 1.23 -19.42 -11.19
N VAL A 325 0.24 -18.58 -11.45
CA VAL A 325 0.41 -17.17 -11.84
C VAL A 325 -0.06 -16.31 -10.67
N GLU A 326 0.81 -15.44 -10.13
CA GLU A 326 0.47 -14.58 -8.99
C GLU A 326 -0.83 -13.80 -9.27
N PRO A 327 -1.79 -13.71 -8.33
CA PRO A 327 -3.06 -12.98 -8.53
C PRO A 327 -2.90 -11.51 -8.95
N LYS A 328 -1.77 -10.89 -8.55
CA LYS A 328 -1.39 -9.52 -8.97
C LYS A 328 -1.18 -9.39 -10.49
N MET A 329 -0.97 -10.50 -11.21
CA MET A 329 -0.66 -10.55 -12.63
C MET A 329 -1.85 -10.31 -13.57
N ARG A 330 -3.07 -10.25 -13.05
CA ARG A 330 -4.31 -10.16 -13.85
C ARG A 330 -5.13 -8.88 -13.59
N ASN A 331 -4.48 -7.75 -13.29
CA ASN A 331 -5.20 -6.48 -13.11
C ASN A 331 -5.36 -5.75 -14.46
N PRO A 332 -6.60 -5.58 -14.96
CA PRO A 332 -6.87 -4.89 -16.23
C PRO A 332 -6.36 -3.44 -16.27
N LYS A 333 -6.20 -2.78 -15.11
CA LYS A 333 -5.68 -1.41 -15.02
C LYS A 333 -4.25 -1.30 -15.53
N TYR A 334 -3.44 -2.34 -15.45
CA TYR A 334 -2.06 -2.32 -15.97
C TYR A 334 -1.97 -2.41 -17.49
N LEU A 335 -3.08 -2.68 -18.16
CA LEU A 335 -3.22 -2.68 -19.62
C LEU A 335 -4.22 -1.63 -20.08
N SER A 336 -4.75 -0.83 -19.16
CA SER A 336 -5.61 0.29 -19.50
C SER A 336 -4.79 1.23 -20.38
N LEU A 337 -5.22 1.36 -21.63
CA LEU A 337 -4.57 2.22 -22.61
C LEU A 337 -4.49 3.67 -22.08
N LEU A 338 -5.47 4.09 -21.27
CA LEU A 338 -5.46 5.39 -20.57
C LEU A 338 -4.24 5.58 -19.68
N ASN A 339 -3.82 4.54 -18.93
CA ASN A 339 -2.63 4.64 -18.08
C ASN A 339 -1.34 4.81 -18.89
N HIS A 340 -1.30 4.28 -20.12
CA HIS A 340 -0.15 4.39 -20.99
C HIS A 340 -0.11 5.70 -21.80
N LEU A 341 -1.19 6.48 -21.84
CA LEU A 341 -1.17 7.83 -22.43
C LEU A 341 -0.16 8.77 -21.78
N ARG A 342 0.28 8.46 -20.55
CA ARG A 342 1.39 9.15 -19.88
C ARG A 342 2.65 9.21 -20.72
N PHE A 343 2.90 8.22 -21.57
CA PHE A 343 4.06 8.19 -22.46
C PHE A 343 3.85 8.94 -23.78
N TYR A 344 2.65 9.45 -24.01
CA TYR A 344 2.23 10.12 -25.24
C TYR A 344 1.80 11.57 -25.03
N ILE A 345 2.13 12.16 -23.87
CA ILE A 345 1.75 13.53 -23.53
C ILE A 345 2.18 14.54 -24.62
N PRO A 346 3.41 14.51 -25.18
CA PRO A 346 3.78 15.41 -26.27
C PRO A 346 3.02 15.17 -27.58
N GLU A 347 2.56 13.95 -27.84
CA GLU A 347 1.75 13.60 -29.00
C GLU A 347 0.31 14.10 -28.86
N ILE A 348 -0.23 14.10 -27.63
CA ILE A 348 -1.55 14.64 -27.31
C ILE A 348 -1.50 16.18 -27.31
N TYR A 349 -0.43 16.77 -26.74
CA TYR A 349 -0.28 18.23 -26.59
C TYR A 349 1.01 18.76 -27.24
N PRO A 350 1.11 18.75 -28.58
CA PRO A 350 2.34 19.10 -29.29
C PRO A 350 2.74 20.57 -29.16
N GLN A 351 1.78 21.45 -28.86
CA GLN A 351 1.99 22.91 -28.75
C GLN A 351 2.39 23.35 -27.34
N LEU A 352 2.23 22.49 -26.34
CA LEU A 352 2.59 22.81 -24.96
C LEU A 352 4.08 22.58 -24.69
N GLU A 353 4.63 23.40 -23.81
CA GLU A 353 6.02 23.36 -23.36
C GLU A 353 6.19 22.65 -22.03
N LYS A 354 5.28 22.88 -21.07
CA LYS A 354 5.28 22.20 -19.77
C LYS A 354 3.87 21.77 -19.36
N VAL A 355 3.79 20.68 -18.60
CA VAL A 355 2.52 20.19 -18.05
C VAL A 355 2.77 19.45 -16.74
N VAL A 356 1.84 19.58 -15.78
CA VAL A 356 1.82 18.75 -14.58
C VAL A 356 0.88 17.57 -14.81
N PHE A 357 1.42 16.36 -14.79
CA PHE A 357 0.62 15.13 -14.81
C PHE A 357 0.11 14.81 -13.41
N LEU A 358 -1.16 14.40 -13.31
CA LEU A 358 -1.84 14.01 -12.09
C LEU A 358 -2.60 12.69 -12.30
N ASP A 359 -2.34 11.70 -11.45
CA ASP A 359 -3.21 10.52 -11.32
C ASP A 359 -4.62 10.92 -10.81
N ASP A 360 -5.62 10.06 -10.99
CA ASP A 360 -6.99 10.29 -10.52
C ASP A 360 -7.21 9.95 -9.04
N ASP A 361 -6.29 9.21 -8.43
CA ASP A 361 -6.33 8.74 -7.05
C ASP A 361 -5.53 9.63 -6.08
N LEU A 362 -5.47 10.93 -6.35
CA LEU A 362 -4.77 11.90 -5.51
C LEU A 362 -5.68 13.02 -4.99
N VAL A 363 -5.17 13.73 -4.01
CA VAL A 363 -5.74 14.96 -3.47
C VAL A 363 -4.66 16.02 -3.40
N VAL A 364 -4.93 17.19 -3.97
CA VAL A 364 -4.07 18.36 -3.86
C VAL A 364 -4.47 19.15 -2.61
N GLN A 365 -3.47 19.55 -1.82
CA GLN A 365 -3.63 20.29 -0.57
C GLN A 365 -2.97 21.67 -0.61
N LYS A 366 -2.13 21.95 -1.60
CA LYS A 366 -1.40 23.23 -1.75
C LYS A 366 -1.32 23.61 -3.23
N ASP A 367 -1.05 24.89 -3.48
CA ASP A 367 -0.88 25.37 -4.85
C ASP A 367 0.28 24.66 -5.56
N LEU A 368 0.01 24.18 -6.78
CA LEU A 368 0.96 23.47 -7.63
C LEU A 368 1.57 24.37 -8.70
N THR A 369 1.10 25.62 -8.86
CA THR A 369 1.69 26.58 -9.81
C THR A 369 3.21 26.78 -9.65
N PRO A 370 3.82 26.70 -8.44
CA PRO A 370 5.28 26.84 -8.33
C PRO A 370 6.08 25.74 -9.04
N LEU A 371 5.48 24.57 -9.34
CA LEU A 371 6.15 23.49 -10.09
C LEU A 371 6.57 23.96 -11.50
N PHE A 372 5.80 24.84 -12.14
CA PHE A 372 6.08 25.29 -13.50
C PHE A 372 7.31 26.20 -13.58
N SER A 373 7.65 26.87 -12.47
CA SER A 373 8.81 27.74 -12.34
C SER A 373 10.07 27.02 -11.84
N LEU A 374 9.99 25.72 -11.55
CA LEU A 374 11.17 24.94 -11.17
C LEU A 374 12.17 24.81 -12.33
N ASP A 375 13.45 24.94 -11.99
CA ASP A 375 14.55 24.55 -12.88
C ASP A 375 14.71 23.03 -12.80
N LEU A 376 14.52 22.36 -13.95
CA LEU A 376 14.72 20.91 -14.08
C LEU A 376 16.16 20.57 -14.46
N HIS A 377 17.07 21.54 -14.54
CA HIS A 377 18.48 21.35 -14.90
C HIS A 377 18.69 20.59 -16.22
N GLY A 378 17.78 20.81 -17.19
CA GLY A 378 17.78 20.13 -18.48
C GLY A 378 17.20 18.70 -18.47
N ASN A 379 16.70 18.22 -17.33
CA ASN A 379 15.93 16.97 -17.23
C ASN A 379 14.55 17.10 -17.88
N VAL A 380 13.96 15.96 -18.24
CA VAL A 380 12.64 15.90 -18.88
C VAL A 380 11.52 16.02 -17.86
N ASN A 381 11.70 15.49 -16.64
CA ASN A 381 10.67 15.53 -15.62
C ASN A 381 11.21 15.86 -14.24
N GLY A 382 10.37 16.48 -13.42
CA GLY A 382 10.56 16.58 -11.97
C GLY A 382 9.65 15.59 -11.26
N ALA A 383 10.22 14.73 -10.43
CA ALA A 383 9.51 13.68 -9.69
C ALA A 383 10.01 13.51 -8.26
N VAL A 384 9.13 13.09 -7.35
CA VAL A 384 9.56 12.72 -6.00
C VAL A 384 10.18 11.33 -6.00
N GLU A 385 11.42 11.25 -5.53
CA GLU A 385 12.12 10.00 -5.29
C GLU A 385 11.48 9.21 -4.13
N THR A 386 11.28 7.91 -4.36
CA THR A 386 10.59 7.00 -3.43
C THR A 386 11.53 6.02 -2.74
N CYS A 387 12.80 6.01 -3.13
CA CYS A 387 13.76 5.11 -2.48
C CYS A 387 14.01 5.54 -1.04
N LEU A 388 14.01 4.54 -0.17
CA LEU A 388 14.63 4.57 1.15
C LEU A 388 15.73 3.51 1.12
N GLU A 389 16.52 3.36 2.20
CA GLU A 389 17.74 2.54 2.24
C GLU A 389 17.66 1.24 1.38
N ALA A 390 16.62 0.41 1.59
CA ALA A 390 16.39 -0.84 0.86
C ALA A 390 15.07 -0.95 0.06
N PHE A 391 14.25 0.12 -0.01
CA PHE A 391 12.93 0.07 -0.66
C PHE A 391 12.90 0.89 -1.96
N HIS A 392 12.08 0.47 -2.93
CA HIS A 392 11.81 1.17 -4.19
C HIS A 392 13.07 1.61 -4.98
N ARG A 393 14.06 0.70 -5.10
CA ARG A 393 15.17 0.85 -6.06
C ARG A 393 14.88 0.09 -7.35
N TYR A 394 15.63 0.38 -8.41
CA TYR A 394 15.41 -0.23 -9.73
C TYR A 394 15.37 -1.75 -9.71
N TYR A 395 16.21 -2.41 -8.89
CA TYR A 395 16.23 -3.88 -8.78
C TYR A 395 14.92 -4.52 -8.29
N LYS A 396 14.01 -3.74 -7.68
CA LYS A 396 12.68 -4.22 -7.29
C LYS A 396 11.68 -4.24 -8.43
N TYR A 397 11.91 -3.44 -9.47
CA TYR A 397 10.97 -3.23 -10.58
C TYR A 397 11.42 -3.93 -11.87
N LEU A 398 12.72 -4.12 -12.04
CA LEU A 398 13.33 -4.60 -13.27
C LEU A 398 14.11 -5.89 -13.03
N ASN A 399 14.15 -6.75 -14.03
CA ASN A 399 14.89 -8.01 -13.99
C ASN A 399 16.37 -7.79 -14.36
N PHE A 400 17.22 -7.59 -13.34
CA PHE A 400 18.67 -7.42 -13.53
C PHE A 400 19.42 -8.70 -13.90
N SER A 401 18.79 -9.87 -13.85
CA SER A 401 19.38 -11.10 -14.41
C SER A 401 19.43 -11.06 -15.94
N ASN A 402 18.64 -10.20 -16.58
CA ASN A 402 18.70 -9.97 -18.02
C ASN A 402 19.84 -9.00 -18.37
N SER A 403 20.68 -9.37 -19.35
CA SER A 403 21.85 -8.60 -19.77
C SER A 403 21.49 -7.24 -20.39
N ILE A 404 20.32 -7.10 -21.02
CA ILE A 404 19.86 -5.84 -21.62
C ILE A 404 19.64 -4.78 -20.54
N ILE A 405 19.14 -5.19 -19.36
CA ILE A 405 18.92 -4.30 -18.22
C ILE A 405 20.24 -4.03 -17.48
N SER A 406 20.94 -5.09 -17.06
CA SER A 406 22.16 -4.95 -16.23
C SER A 406 23.32 -4.24 -16.93
N SER A 407 23.36 -4.22 -18.26
CA SER A 407 24.38 -3.48 -19.02
C SER A 407 24.11 -1.98 -19.14
N ARG A 408 22.87 -1.52 -18.88
CA ARG A 408 22.45 -0.13 -19.14
C ARG A 408 22.02 0.64 -17.90
N PHE A 409 21.57 -0.06 -16.87
CA PHE A 409 20.98 0.56 -15.67
C PHE A 409 21.74 0.16 -14.40
N ASP A 410 21.77 1.07 -13.43
CA ASP A 410 22.26 0.76 -12.09
C ASP A 410 21.15 0.11 -11.26
N PRO A 411 21.33 -1.10 -10.71
CA PRO A 411 20.34 -1.72 -9.82
C PRO A 411 20.05 -0.88 -8.57
N GLN A 412 21.00 -0.05 -8.13
CA GLN A 412 20.86 0.79 -6.96
C GLN A 412 20.24 2.16 -7.27
N ALA A 413 19.93 2.48 -8.53
CA ALA A 413 19.25 3.72 -8.87
C ALA A 413 17.93 3.86 -8.10
N CYS A 414 17.62 5.10 -7.72
CA CYS A 414 16.42 5.44 -6.97
C CYS A 414 15.21 5.45 -7.90
N ALA A 415 14.13 4.73 -7.56
CA ALA A 415 12.87 4.89 -8.27
C ALA A 415 12.12 6.13 -7.76
N TRP A 416 11.25 6.66 -8.59
CA TRP A 416 10.44 7.85 -8.30
C TRP A 416 8.95 7.56 -8.50
N ALA A 417 8.11 8.46 -8.00
CA ALA A 417 6.66 8.33 -8.05
C ALA A 417 6.09 8.90 -9.35
N PHE A 418 5.35 8.08 -10.11
CA PHE A 418 4.77 8.53 -11.38
C PHE A 418 3.45 9.31 -11.24
N GLY A 419 2.80 9.26 -10.08
CA GLY A 419 1.45 9.82 -9.94
C GLY A 419 1.32 11.33 -9.94
N MET A 420 2.40 12.07 -9.68
CA MET A 420 2.45 13.52 -9.86
C MET A 420 3.84 13.92 -10.35
N ASN A 421 3.90 14.53 -11.53
CA ASN A 421 5.15 14.90 -12.18
C ASN A 421 4.97 16.20 -12.95
N ILE A 422 5.97 17.08 -12.90
CA ILE A 422 6.11 18.17 -13.88
C ILE A 422 6.93 17.64 -15.06
N PHE A 423 6.45 17.85 -16.28
CA PHE A 423 7.12 17.46 -17.52
C PHE A 423 7.49 18.68 -18.35
N ASP A 424 8.73 18.72 -18.82
CA ASP A 424 9.17 19.60 -19.90
C ASP A 424 9.02 18.84 -21.22
N LEU A 425 8.00 19.24 -22.00
CA LEU A 425 7.64 18.60 -23.25
C LEU A 425 8.63 18.94 -24.38
N VAL A 426 9.34 20.06 -24.27
CA VAL A 426 10.42 20.41 -25.22
C VAL A 426 11.60 19.47 -25.02
N ALA A 427 12.04 19.29 -23.78
CA ALA A 427 13.09 18.34 -23.41
C ALA A 427 12.67 16.90 -23.73
N TRP A 428 11.42 16.53 -23.49
CA TRP A 428 10.86 15.21 -23.82
C TRP A 428 11.02 14.90 -25.31
N ARG A 429 10.59 15.82 -26.18
CA ARG A 429 10.70 15.68 -27.64
C ARG A 429 12.16 15.56 -28.06
N LYS A 430 13.04 16.42 -27.53
CA LYS A 430 14.48 16.41 -27.80
C LYS A 430 15.17 15.10 -27.39
N ALA A 431 14.78 14.52 -26.25
CA ALA A 431 15.30 13.24 -25.76
C ALA A 431 14.59 12.01 -26.36
N SER A 432 13.55 12.24 -27.16
CA SER A 432 12.70 11.24 -27.81
C SER A 432 12.20 10.16 -26.84
N VAL A 433 11.70 10.59 -25.67
CA VAL A 433 11.29 9.67 -24.60
C VAL A 433 10.16 8.73 -25.04
N THR A 434 9.21 9.20 -25.86
CA THR A 434 8.15 8.34 -26.44
C THR A 434 8.73 7.21 -27.30
N ALA A 435 9.79 7.48 -28.07
CA ALA A 435 10.47 6.45 -28.86
C ALA A 435 11.24 5.45 -27.97
N ARG A 436 11.83 5.91 -26.87
CA ARG A 436 12.42 5.00 -25.85
C ARG A 436 11.37 4.09 -25.24
N TYR A 437 10.18 4.62 -24.98
CA TYR A 437 9.05 3.85 -24.49
C TYR A 437 8.63 2.76 -25.47
N HIS A 438 8.51 3.09 -26.76
CA HIS A 438 8.25 2.09 -27.80
C HIS A 438 9.31 0.99 -27.81
N TYR A 439 10.59 1.36 -27.81
CA TYR A 439 11.69 0.41 -27.76
C TYR A 439 11.57 -0.54 -26.57
N TRP A 440 11.36 -0.02 -25.35
CA TRP A 440 11.26 -0.86 -24.16
C TRP A 440 10.03 -1.77 -24.19
N GLN A 441 8.89 -1.30 -24.68
CA GLN A 441 7.70 -2.15 -24.84
C GLN A 441 7.93 -3.32 -25.80
N GLU A 442 8.68 -3.10 -26.88
CA GLU A 442 9.06 -4.18 -27.80
C GLU A 442 10.04 -5.15 -27.15
N GLN A 443 11.03 -4.64 -26.39
CA GLN A 443 12.00 -5.50 -25.69
C GLN A 443 11.35 -6.35 -24.58
N ASN A 444 10.23 -5.90 -24.01
CA ASN A 444 9.48 -6.63 -22.98
C ASN A 444 8.25 -7.35 -23.55
N ALA A 445 8.21 -7.64 -24.85
CA ALA A 445 7.08 -8.35 -25.47
C ALA A 445 6.83 -9.74 -24.85
N ASP A 446 7.86 -10.36 -24.26
CA ASP A 446 7.80 -11.65 -23.55
C ASP A 446 7.60 -11.52 -22.02
N GLY A 447 7.50 -10.30 -21.49
CA GLY A 447 7.32 -10.03 -20.05
C GLY A 447 8.51 -10.44 -19.17
N THR A 448 9.72 -10.54 -19.74
CA THR A 448 10.92 -10.97 -19.01
C THR A 448 11.69 -9.83 -18.35
N LEU A 449 11.56 -8.59 -18.83
CA LEU A 449 12.29 -7.42 -18.31
C LEU A 449 11.59 -6.80 -17.10
N TRP A 450 10.26 -6.71 -17.12
CA TRP A 450 9.43 -6.36 -15.98
C TRP A 450 8.06 -7.02 -16.11
N LYS A 451 7.33 -7.12 -15.00
CA LYS A 451 6.05 -7.84 -14.96
C LYS A 451 4.86 -6.99 -15.36
N LEU A 452 4.60 -5.88 -14.66
CA LEU A 452 3.38 -5.10 -14.85
C LEU A 452 3.56 -3.62 -14.51
N GLY A 453 2.61 -2.83 -14.99
CA GLY A 453 2.46 -1.41 -14.66
C GLY A 453 3.32 -0.48 -15.51
N THR A 454 3.09 0.81 -15.31
CA THR A 454 3.72 1.89 -16.08
C THR A 454 4.98 2.43 -15.42
N LEU A 455 5.17 2.19 -14.12
CA LEU A 455 6.38 2.67 -13.42
C LEU A 455 7.65 2.00 -13.95
N PRO A 456 7.77 0.66 -14.10
CA PRO A 456 8.99 0.06 -14.63
C PRO A 456 9.42 0.62 -16.01
N PRO A 457 8.54 0.70 -17.05
CA PRO A 457 8.95 1.32 -18.30
C PRO A 457 9.27 2.81 -18.15
N ALA A 458 8.62 3.55 -17.24
CA ALA A 458 8.99 4.94 -16.97
C ALA A 458 10.42 5.06 -16.40
N LEU A 459 10.79 4.21 -15.44
CA LEU A 459 12.14 4.18 -14.90
C LEU A 459 13.20 3.94 -15.99
N LEU A 460 12.88 3.12 -17.00
CA LEU A 460 13.76 2.85 -18.15
C LEU A 460 13.82 4.03 -19.13
N CYS A 461 12.70 4.68 -19.40
CA CYS A 461 12.59 5.76 -20.40
C CYS A 461 13.25 7.05 -19.93
N PHE A 462 13.06 7.38 -18.65
CA PHE A 462 13.53 8.61 -18.02
C PHE A 462 14.86 8.45 -17.26
N TYR A 463 15.55 7.33 -17.42
CA TYR A 463 16.82 7.10 -16.73
C TYR A 463 17.85 8.19 -17.08
N GLY A 464 18.33 8.90 -16.05
CA GLY A 464 19.23 10.04 -16.20
C GLY A 464 18.58 11.31 -16.76
N LEU A 465 17.25 11.40 -16.75
CA LEU A 465 16.45 12.52 -17.26
C LEU A 465 15.41 13.02 -16.25
N THR A 466 15.58 12.72 -14.96
CA THR A 466 14.64 13.08 -13.88
C THR A 466 15.32 13.96 -12.84
N GLU A 467 14.70 15.10 -12.55
CA GLU A 467 15.05 15.98 -11.45
C GLU A 467 14.34 15.51 -10.16
N PRO A 468 15.08 15.22 -9.07
CA PRO A 468 14.47 14.82 -7.80
C PRO A 468 13.81 16.01 -7.10
N LEU A 469 12.53 15.87 -6.76
CA LEU A 469 11.76 16.88 -6.03
C LEU A 469 11.75 16.61 -4.51
N ASP A 470 11.55 17.68 -3.73
CA ASP A 470 11.30 17.58 -2.28
C ASP A 470 10.11 16.63 -2.00
N ARG A 471 10.28 15.71 -1.04
CA ARG A 471 9.28 14.68 -0.71
C ARG A 471 7.91 15.24 -0.32
N ARG A 472 7.84 16.49 0.13
CA ARG A 472 6.58 17.17 0.45
C ARG A 472 5.75 17.47 -0.79
N TRP A 473 6.31 17.46 -1.99
CA TRP A 473 5.52 17.63 -3.20
C TRP A 473 4.52 16.49 -3.41
N HIS A 474 4.92 15.26 -3.09
CA HIS A 474 4.12 14.06 -3.37
C HIS A 474 4.33 13.00 -2.28
N VAL A 475 3.34 12.86 -1.40
CA VAL A 475 3.32 11.85 -0.34
C VAL A 475 2.44 10.67 -0.76
N LEU A 476 3.03 9.48 -0.74
CA LEU A 476 2.42 8.24 -1.19
C LEU A 476 2.04 7.33 -0.02
N GLY A 477 1.24 6.32 -0.32
CA GLY A 477 0.95 5.18 0.54
C GLY A 477 -0.46 5.17 1.11
N LEU A 478 -1.27 6.20 0.87
CA LEU A 478 -2.59 6.31 1.50
C LEU A 478 -3.59 5.23 1.03
N GLY A 479 -3.25 4.44 0.01
CA GLY A 479 -4.02 3.29 -0.45
C GLY A 479 -3.53 1.93 0.05
N TYR A 480 -2.54 1.86 0.96
CA TYR A 480 -2.08 0.60 1.58
C TYR A 480 -1.37 0.73 2.94
N ASP A 481 -0.78 1.88 3.27
CA ASP A 481 -0.01 2.09 4.50
C ASP A 481 -0.90 2.72 5.59
N LEU A 482 -1.16 1.96 6.65
CA LEU A 482 -2.01 2.38 7.77
C LEU A 482 -1.35 3.43 8.69
N ASN A 483 -0.03 3.63 8.59
CA ASN A 483 0.80 4.29 9.61
C ASN A 483 1.60 5.49 9.07
N ILE A 484 1.09 6.18 8.05
CA ILE A 484 1.72 7.42 7.58
C ILE A 484 1.60 8.48 8.69
N ASP A 485 2.69 9.18 8.97
CA ASP A 485 2.74 10.27 9.93
C ASP A 485 1.81 11.42 9.50
N ASN A 486 0.95 11.88 10.41
CA ASN A 486 0.05 13.00 10.17
C ASN A 486 0.81 14.27 9.77
N ARG A 487 2.00 14.52 10.36
CA ARG A 487 2.82 15.69 10.00
C ARG A 487 3.25 15.65 8.55
N LEU A 488 3.56 14.45 8.04
CA LEU A 488 3.92 14.28 6.64
C LEU A 488 2.71 14.55 5.74
N ILE A 489 1.53 14.02 6.08
CA ILE A 489 0.26 14.26 5.37
C ILE A 489 -0.06 15.76 5.35
N GLU A 490 -0.02 16.45 6.49
CA GLU A 490 -0.33 17.88 6.60
C GLU A 490 0.66 18.75 5.81
N SER A 491 1.93 18.36 5.78
CA SER A 491 2.97 19.12 5.07
C SER A 491 2.94 18.92 3.55
N ALA A 492 2.26 17.88 3.05
CA ALA A 492 2.28 17.49 1.64
C ALA A 492 1.49 18.45 0.75
N ALA A 493 2.02 18.77 -0.43
CA ALA A 493 1.29 19.45 -1.50
C ALA A 493 0.30 18.51 -2.17
N VAL A 494 0.70 17.25 -2.42
CA VAL A 494 -0.16 16.20 -2.96
C VAL A 494 -0.08 14.95 -2.09
N ILE A 495 -1.23 14.39 -1.76
CA ILE A 495 -1.34 13.06 -1.12
C ILE A 495 -1.93 12.07 -2.11
N HIS A 496 -1.34 10.87 -2.15
CA HIS A 496 -1.64 9.87 -3.17
C HIS A 496 -2.18 8.60 -2.52
N PHE A 497 -3.40 8.21 -2.90
CA PHE A 497 -4.05 6.97 -2.49
C PHE A 497 -3.60 5.80 -3.38
N ASN A 498 -2.31 5.74 -3.75
CA ASN A 498 -1.76 4.65 -4.53
C ASN A 498 -1.87 3.33 -3.76
N GLY A 499 -2.16 2.24 -4.47
CA GLY A 499 -2.53 0.95 -3.88
C GLY A 499 -3.99 0.58 -4.09
N ASN A 500 -4.47 -0.41 -3.34
CA ASN A 500 -5.78 -1.04 -3.57
C ASN A 500 -6.91 -0.42 -2.74
N MET A 501 -6.60 0.21 -1.60
CA MET A 501 -7.59 0.77 -0.67
C MET A 501 -7.96 2.21 -1.06
N LYS A 502 -8.61 2.36 -2.21
CA LYS A 502 -9.03 3.68 -2.74
C LYS A 502 -10.13 4.32 -1.89
N PRO A 503 -10.18 5.66 -1.76
CA PRO A 503 -11.11 6.35 -0.85
C PRO A 503 -12.60 6.19 -1.23
N TRP A 504 -12.90 5.95 -2.51
CA TRP A 504 -14.25 5.66 -2.99
C TRP A 504 -14.70 4.20 -2.81
N LEU A 505 -13.84 3.33 -2.27
CA LEU A 505 -14.15 1.92 -2.02
C LEU A 505 -14.52 1.69 -0.55
N LYS A 506 -15.28 0.63 -0.28
CA LYS A 506 -15.59 0.20 1.10
C LYS A 506 -14.35 -0.26 1.87
N LEU A 507 -13.31 -0.71 1.16
CA LEU A 507 -12.03 -1.11 1.73
C LEU A 507 -11.08 0.06 2.00
N ALA A 508 -11.52 1.31 1.80
CA ALA A 508 -10.72 2.50 2.09
C ALA A 508 -10.19 2.50 3.53
N ILE A 509 -8.97 3.00 3.71
CA ILE A 509 -8.42 3.23 5.04
C ILE A 509 -9.19 4.36 5.71
N GLY A 510 -9.94 4.03 6.76
CA GLY A 510 -10.90 4.95 7.40
C GLY A 510 -10.30 6.30 7.83
N ARG A 511 -9.07 6.31 8.34
CA ARG A 511 -8.39 7.56 8.78
C ARG A 511 -8.04 8.52 7.64
N TYR A 512 -7.88 8.03 6.40
CA TYR A 512 -7.53 8.89 5.26
C TYR A 512 -8.74 9.30 4.42
N LYS A 513 -9.86 8.59 4.55
CA LYS A 513 -11.08 8.87 3.80
C LYS A 513 -11.55 10.34 3.91
N PRO A 514 -11.53 10.99 5.09
CA PRO A 514 -11.94 12.39 5.22
C PRO A 514 -11.11 13.37 4.36
N LEU A 515 -9.86 13.04 4.04
CA LEU A 515 -9.00 13.89 3.20
C LEU A 515 -9.51 13.98 1.75
N TRP A 516 -10.20 12.94 1.28
CA TRP A 516 -10.82 12.85 -0.04
C TRP A 516 -12.26 13.33 -0.02
N ASP A 517 -13.05 12.88 0.97
CA ASP A 517 -14.48 13.21 1.10
C ASP A 517 -14.75 14.72 1.18
N LYS A 518 -13.81 15.52 1.73
CA LYS A 518 -13.96 16.98 1.86
C LYS A 518 -14.08 17.73 0.51
N TYR A 519 -13.65 17.13 -0.59
CA TYR A 519 -13.75 17.72 -1.93
C TYR A 519 -14.97 17.21 -2.72
N ILE A 520 -15.85 16.48 -2.06
CA ILE A 520 -17.06 15.93 -2.65
C ILE A 520 -18.26 16.65 -2.06
N ASN A 521 -19.06 17.23 -2.94
CA ASN A 521 -20.34 17.79 -2.53
C ASN A 521 -21.35 16.66 -2.30
N GLN A 522 -21.44 16.15 -1.07
CA GLN A 522 -22.39 15.07 -0.71
C GLN A 522 -23.86 15.47 -0.93
N SER A 523 -24.15 16.76 -1.04
CA SER A 523 -25.49 17.29 -1.36
C SER A 523 -25.76 17.35 -2.87
N HIS A 524 -24.82 16.94 -3.72
CA HIS A 524 -25.02 16.94 -5.17
C HIS A 524 -26.15 15.96 -5.55
N PRO A 525 -27.17 16.36 -6.34
CA PRO A 525 -28.32 15.51 -6.67
C PRO A 525 -27.96 14.11 -7.20
N TYR A 526 -27.07 14.01 -8.20
CA TYR A 526 -26.61 12.72 -8.70
C TYR A 526 -26.01 11.81 -7.61
N LEU A 527 -25.27 12.38 -6.66
CA LEU A 527 -24.66 11.61 -5.58
C LEU A 527 -25.70 11.15 -4.57
N GLN A 528 -26.63 12.03 -4.16
CA GLN A 528 -27.70 11.65 -3.24
C GLN A 528 -28.56 10.53 -3.79
N ASP A 529 -28.98 10.63 -5.05
CA ASP A 529 -29.82 9.60 -5.67
C ASP A 529 -29.11 8.25 -5.81
N CYS A 530 -27.80 8.27 -6.05
CA CYS A 530 -27.01 7.06 -6.28
C CYS A 530 -26.43 6.45 -5.00
N VAL A 531 -26.54 7.12 -3.84
CA VAL A 531 -26.14 6.57 -2.53
C VAL A 531 -27.16 5.55 -2.01
N THR A 532 -28.43 5.68 -2.36
CA THR A 532 -29.53 4.79 -1.93
C THR A 532 -29.79 3.59 -2.85
N SER A 533 -29.02 3.43 -3.93
CA SER A 533 -29.27 2.44 -5.01
C SER A 533 -28.45 1.16 -4.89
#